data_AF-A0A2T4PGI9-F1
#
_entry.id   AF-A0A2T4PGI9-F1
#
_cell.length_a   1.000
_cell.length_b   1.000
_cell.length_c   1.000
_cell.angle_alpha   90.00
_cell.angle_beta   90.00
_cell.angle_gamma   90.00
#
_symmetry.space_group_name_H-M   'P 1'
#
loop_
_entity.id
_entity.type
_entity.pdbx_description
1 polymer ?
#
loop_
_entity_poly.entity_id
_entity_poly.type
_entity_poly.pdbx_seq_one_letter_code
_entity_poly.pdbx_strand_id
1 'polypeptide(L)' 'MDKELLRRYLNDDGFKAVAVVFGNKRVILENDIHVDYEHEVIIYPMKNCTRIIPFGAISYLDLLEKNDQFVNYFKEV' A
#
# COMPACT_ATOMS: atom_id res chain seq x y z
N MET A 1 3.30 -9.27 1.43
CA MET A 1 1.86 -9.08 1.17
C MET A 1 1.47 -9.80 -0.10
N ASP A 2 0.28 -10.39 -0.13
CA ASP A 2 -0.25 -11.06 -1.33
C ASP A 2 -0.55 -10.04 -2.45
N LYS A 3 -0.24 -10.44 -3.69
CA LYS A 3 -0.38 -9.60 -4.88
C LYS A 3 -1.85 -9.31 -5.22
N GLU A 4 -2.72 -10.31 -5.12
CA GLU A 4 -4.15 -10.13 -5.42
C GLU A 4 -4.83 -9.29 -4.35
N LEU A 5 -4.40 -9.42 -3.09
CA LEU A 5 -4.84 -8.56 -2.01
C LEU A 5 -4.46 -7.08 -2.25
N LEU A 6 -3.21 -6.82 -2.61
CA LEU A 6 -2.76 -5.47 -2.97
C LEU A 6 -3.54 -4.93 -4.17
N ARG A 7 -3.73 -5.75 -5.21
CA ARG A 7 -4.52 -5.36 -6.37
C ARG A 7 -5.95 -4.99 -5.98
N ARG A 8 -6.58 -5.76 -5.10
CA ARG A 8 -7.93 -5.47 -4.63
C ARG A 8 -8.00 -4.11 -3.95
N TYR A 9 -7.19 -3.89 -2.92
CA TYR A 9 -7.32 -2.68 -2.09
C TYR A 9 -6.77 -1.41 -2.71
N LEU A 10 -5.70 -1.50 -3.51
CA LEU A 10 -5.16 -0.32 -4.19
C LEU A 10 -6.05 0.20 -5.33
N ASN A 11 -7.00 -0.62 -5.79
CA ASN A 11 -7.99 -0.23 -6.81
C ASN A 11 -9.42 -0.13 -6.23
N ASP A 12 -9.57 -0.09 -4.90
CA ASP A 12 -10.88 -0.03 -4.25
C ASP A 12 -11.24 1.42 -3.89
N ASP A 13 -12.17 2.00 -4.66
CA ASP A 13 -12.72 3.36 -4.45
C ASP A 13 -13.63 3.47 -3.19
N GLY A 14 -13.80 2.37 -2.45
CA GLY A 14 -14.43 2.33 -1.14
C GLY A 14 -13.60 3.04 -0.07
N PHE A 15 -12.27 3.08 -0.24
CA PHE A 15 -11.34 3.72 0.70
C PHE A 15 -10.90 5.09 0.21
N LYS A 16 -10.68 5.99 1.16
CA LYS A 16 -10.14 7.34 0.91
C LYS A 16 -8.63 7.28 0.58
N ALA A 17 -7.91 6.37 1.22
CA ALA A 17 -6.50 6.12 0.96
C ALA A 17 -6.08 4.74 1.47
N VAL A 18 -4.97 4.23 0.94
CA VAL A 18 -4.32 3.02 1.46
C VAL A 18 -2.94 3.39 1.98
N ALA A 19 -2.66 3.06 3.24
CA ALA A 19 -1.33 3.12 3.78
C ALA A 19 -0.66 1.74 3.76
N VAL A 20 0.59 1.69 3.33
CA VAL A 20 1.44 0.50 3.45
C VAL A 20 2.37 0.65 4.64
N VAL A 21 2.43 -0.40 5.45
CA VAL A 21 3.36 -0.48 6.58
C VAL A 21 4.43 -1.51 6.28
N PHE A 22 5.69 -1.11 6.37
CA PHE A 22 6.86 -1.95 6.12
C PHE A 22 7.99 -1.54 7.06
N GLY A 23 8.59 -2.52 7.75
CA GLY A 23 9.54 -2.25 8.83
C GLY A 23 8.92 -1.34 9.91
N ASN A 24 9.57 -0.21 10.21
CA ASN A 24 9.06 0.81 11.14
C ASN A 24 8.43 2.02 10.45
N LYS A 25 8.11 1.91 9.15
CA LYS A 25 7.58 3.03 8.34
C LYS A 25 6.14 2.75 7.95
N ARG A 26 5.34 3.81 8.03
CA ARG A 26 3.98 3.88 7.49
C ARG A 26 3.94 4.93 6.40
N VAL A 27 3.46 4.58 5.22
CA VAL A 27 3.36 5.48 4.07
C VAL A 27 1.94 5.43 3.54
N ILE A 28 1.26 6.58 3.54
CA ILE A 28 -0.01 6.74 2.83
C ILE A 28 0.33 6.83 1.34
N LEU A 29 -0.21 5.92 0.56
CA LEU A 29 -0.04 5.90 -0.90
C LEU A 29 -0.97 6.96 -1.48
N GLU A 30 -0.38 7.93 -2.18
CA GLU A 30 -1.09 8.98 -2.91
C GLU A 30 -1.21 8.58 -4.40
N ASN A 31 -1.94 9.38 -5.18
CA ASN A 31 -2.34 9.04 -6.56
C ASN A 31 -1.18 8.81 -7.56
N ASP A 32 0.04 9.26 -7.25
CA ASP A 32 1.19 9.17 -8.17
C ASP A 32 2.05 7.91 -7.94
N ILE A 33 1.47 6.81 -7.46
CA ILE A 33 2.18 5.53 -7.33
C ILE A 33 2.13 4.72 -8.62
N HIS A 34 3.20 4.00 -8.91
CA HIS A 34 3.21 2.95 -9.92
C HIS A 34 3.32 1.58 -9.23
N VAL A 35 2.46 0.63 -9.60
CA VAL A 35 2.45 -0.72 -9.04
C VAL A 35 2.85 -1.70 -10.13
N ASP A 36 4.04 -2.27 -9.99
CA ASP A 36 4.53 -3.32 -10.89
C ASP A 36 4.17 -4.68 -10.29
N TYR A 37 3.09 -5.25 -10.82
CA TYR A 37 2.59 -6.56 -10.41
C TYR A 37 3.38 -7.73 -10.98
N GLU A 38 4.23 -7.52 -11.98
CA GLU A 38 5.10 -8.58 -12.54
C GLU A 38 6.31 -8.77 -11.63
N HIS A 39 6.93 -7.68 -11.19
CA HIS A 39 8.08 -7.68 -10.30
C HIS A 39 7.71 -7.57 -8.80
N GLU A 40 6.43 -7.47 -8.49
CA GLU A 40 5.88 -7.39 -7.13
C GLU A 40 6.47 -6.23 -6.31
N VAL A 41 6.48 -5.03 -6.89
CA VAL A 41 6.97 -3.80 -6.24
C VAL A 41 6.00 -2.63 -6.41
N ILE A 42 5.92 -1.78 -5.39
CA ILE A 42 5.34 -0.44 -5.48
C ILE A 42 6.48 0.55 -5.68
N ILE A 43 6.41 1.33 -6.75
CA ILE A 43 7.31 2.42 -7.06
C ILE A 43 6.60 3.71 -6.66
N TYR A 44 7.08 4.32 -5.58
CA TYR A 44 6.51 5.54 -5.00
C TYR A 44 7.49 6.70 -5.17
N PRO A 45 7.25 7.60 -6.15
CA PRO A 45 8.04 8.81 -6.31
C PRO A 45 7.75 9.78 -5.15
N MET A 46 8.80 10.26 -4.50
CA MET A 46 8.77 11.29 -3.48
C MET A 46 9.54 12.52 -3.97
N LYS A 47 9.32 13.68 -3.34
CA LYS A 47 9.91 14.97 -3.73
C LYS A 47 11.42 14.94 -4.05
N ASN A 48 12.21 14.12 -3.35
CA ASN A 48 13.66 14.06 -3.49
C ASN A 48 14.21 12.64 -3.78
N CYS A 49 13.36 11.63 -3.87
CA CYS A 49 13.80 10.25 -4.10
C CYS A 49 12.65 9.37 -4.61
N THR A 50 12.98 8.26 -5.25
CA THR A 50 12.00 7.21 -5.55
C THR A 50 12.15 6.09 -4.54
N ARG A 51 11.05 5.69 -3.91
CA ARG A 51 11.01 4.56 -3.00
C ARG A 51 10.47 3.34 -3.72
N ILE A 52 11.23 2.25 -3.69
CA ILE A 52 10.79 0.94 -4.18
C ILE A 52 10.41 0.10 -2.95
N ILE A 53 9.17 -0.34 -2.88
CA ILE A 53 8.61 -1.11 -1.78
C ILE A 53 8.23 -2.50 -2.31
N PRO A 54 9.04 -3.54 -2.04
CA PRO A 54 8.67 -4.91 -2.39
C PRO A 54 7.40 -5.34 -1.67
N PHE A 55 6.50 -6.06 -2.35
CA PHE A 55 5.28 -6.57 -1.74
C PHE A 55 5.60 -7.44 -0.53
N GLY A 56 6.65 -8.26 -0.62
CA GLY A 56 7.14 -9.10 0.48
C GLY A 56 7.58 -8.33 1.73
N ALA A 57 7.97 -7.06 1.60
CA ALA A 57 8.38 -6.22 2.73
C ALA A 57 7.19 -5.57 3.46
N ILE A 58 6.01 -5.56 2.85
CA ILE A 58 4.79 -4.99 3.44
C ILE A 58 4.24 -5.95 4.50
N SER A 59 4.18 -5.46 5.74
CA SER A 59 3.70 -6.18 6.91
C SER A 59 2.18 -6.20 6.97
N TYR A 60 1.54 -5.03 6.78
CA TYR A 60 0.08 -4.88 6.74
C TYR A 60 -0.31 -3.62 5.98
N LEU A 61 -1.59 -3.55 5.62
CA LEU A 61 -2.24 -2.38 5.03
C LEU A 61 -3.08 -1.66 6.08
N ASP A 62 -3.03 -0.34 6.09
CA ASP A 62 -3.96 0.52 6.81
C ASP A 62 -4.91 1.14 5.79
N LEU A 63 -6.15 0.69 5.77
CA LEU A 63 -7.17 1.20 4.87
C LEU A 63 -7.88 2.38 5.55
N LEU A 64 -7.81 3.56 4.94
CA LEU A 64 -8.51 4.75 5.43
C LEU A 64 -9.91 4.77 4.84
N GLU A 65 -10.92 4.59 5.68
CA GLU A 65 -12.32 4.70 5.29
C GLU A 65 -12.74 6.17 5.06
N LYS A 66 -13.89 6.37 4.40
CA LYS A 66 -14.45 7.71 4.11
C LYS A 66 -14.88 8.49 5.36
N ASN A 67 -15.08 7.79 6.47
CA ASN A 67 -15.42 8.35 7.79
C ASN A 67 -14.16 8.68 8.64
N ASP A 68 -12.97 8.67 8.02
CA ASP A 68 -11.66 8.88 8.67
C ASP A 68 -11.27 7.83 9.73
N GLN A 69 -11.86 6.63 9.66
CA GLN A 69 -11.42 5.48 10.46
C GLN A 69 -10.39 4.64 9.70
N PHE A 70 -9.44 4.05 10.45
CA PHE A 70 -8.47 3.12 9.90
C PHE A 70 -8.87 1.68 10.20
N VAL A 71 -8.83 0.84 9.17
CA VAL A 71 -9.00 -0.60 9.26
C VAL A 71 -7.70 -1.27 8.84
N ASN A 72 -7.13 -2.07 9.74
CA ASN A 72 -5.85 -2.73 9.50
C ASN A 72 -6.09 -4.10 8.87
N TYR A 73 -5.45 -4.37 7.74
CA TYR A 73 -5.49 -5.66 7.08
C TYR A 73 -4.10 -6.31 7.09
N PHE A 74 -3.99 -7.41 7.82
CA PHE A 74 -2.74 -8.15 7.98
C PHE A 74 -2.60 -9.21 6.88
N LYS A 75 -1.36 -9.53 6.51
CA LYS A 75 -1.07 -10.73 5.73
C LYS A 75 -1.59 -11.95 6.51
N GLU A 76 -2.52 -12.71 5.95
CA GLU A 76 -2.86 -14.03 6.49
C GLU A 76 -1.60 -14.92 6.37
N VAL A 77 -1.22 -15.56 7.49
CA VAL A 77 0.03 -16.35 7.62
C VAL A 77 -0.19 -17.76 7.11
#